data_AF-A0A1U7INL0-F1
#
_entry.id   AF-A0A1U7INL0-F1
#
_cell.length_a   1.000
_cell.length_b   1.000
_cell.length_c   1.000
_cell.angle_alpha   90.00
_cell.angle_beta   90.00
_cell.angle_gamma   90.00
#
_symmetry.space_group_name_H-M   'P 1'
#
loop_
_entity.id
_entity.type
_entity.pdbx_description
1 polymer ?
#
loop_
_entity_poly.entity_id
_entity_poly.type
_entity_poly.pdbx_seq_one_letter_code
_entity_poly.pdbx_strand_id
1 'polypeptide(L)'
;MKVSVVISDLSGGGSVRAFLLGQVLRQLNYEVELIGFIFGKEIYAKPPSGMKVVSVEGKKYPGFVDSARKLLSKIDGDIIYAVKPKPTSFGVSLIKKLINNRPLILDMDDWELSWYGGDDWQYRPSIKQLYRDIFTKDGILKYPDHPQYIKWMEQLVDRADALTIDTEFLKQRFGGVYLPNGKDTALFDPQLYNPEKSREKYGLSQYRVLMFPGAPRPHKGVEDVLIALDQLNESDLKLVIVGGSPYDDYDDKLMQKWGRWIIKLPRCSVEEMPEVVSAAHVVVVPQRDSVAARAQFPLKLTDGMAMAKPVLTTKVGDIPEIMAGTGYIVDPNSPEQISAKIKEIFQNFEVANDLGRQARERCVADYSVNTMSVILENLIASLN
;
A
#
# COMPACT_ATOMS: atom_id res chain seq x y z
N MET A 1 18.19 22.11 0.16
CA MET A 1 16.93 22.18 -0.61
C MET A 1 15.82 21.58 0.24
N LYS A 2 14.66 22.22 0.29
CA LYS A 2 13.49 21.77 1.05
C LYS A 2 12.47 21.10 0.14
N VAL A 3 11.86 20.00 0.58
CA VAL A 3 10.78 19.31 -0.13
C VAL A 3 9.49 19.36 0.70
N SER A 4 8.42 19.88 0.12
CA SER A 4 7.07 19.81 0.69
C SER A 4 6.34 18.61 0.11
N VAL A 5 6.18 17.55 0.91
CA VAL A 5 5.40 16.36 0.52
C VAL A 5 3.93 16.61 0.85
N VAL A 6 3.11 16.78 -0.19
CA VAL A 6 1.71 17.19 -0.08
C VAL A 6 0.78 15.97 -0.07
N ILE A 7 0.07 15.77 1.04
CA ILE A 7 -0.73 14.58 1.34
C ILE A 7 -2.22 14.93 1.25
N SER A 8 -2.98 14.12 0.52
CA SER A 8 -4.42 14.35 0.31
C SER A 8 -5.23 14.32 1.60
N ASP A 9 -4.95 13.31 2.45
CA ASP A 9 -5.60 13.14 3.75
C ASP A 9 -4.65 12.42 4.73
N LEU A 10 -4.20 13.15 5.74
CA LEU A 10 -3.37 12.64 6.84
C LEU A 10 -4.14 11.66 7.75
N SER A 11 -5.47 11.66 7.70
CA SER A 11 -6.33 10.71 8.42
C SER A 11 -6.67 9.45 7.61
N GLY A 12 -6.14 9.33 6.39
CA GLY A 12 -6.29 8.17 5.51
C GLY A 12 -5.01 7.38 5.28
N GLY A 13 -5.16 6.20 4.66
CA GLY A 13 -4.05 5.29 4.34
C GLY A 13 -3.01 5.87 3.37
N GLY A 14 -3.33 6.93 2.63
CA GLY A 14 -2.40 7.61 1.73
C GLY A 14 -1.21 8.28 2.42
N SER A 15 -1.26 8.45 3.74
CA SER A 15 -0.14 8.92 4.55
C SER A 15 1.06 7.96 4.58
N VAL A 16 0.84 6.64 4.44
CA VAL A 16 1.92 5.64 4.56
C VAL A 16 2.99 5.80 3.49
N ARG A 17 2.58 5.93 2.21
CA ARG A 17 3.50 6.19 1.09
C ARG A 17 4.23 7.52 1.25
N ALA A 18 3.52 8.57 1.66
CA ALA A 18 4.12 9.89 1.88
C ALA A 18 5.20 9.86 2.98
N PHE A 19 4.98 9.09 4.04
CA PHE A 19 5.95 8.95 5.13
C PHE A 19 7.21 8.21 4.66
N LEU A 20 7.04 7.15 3.88
CA LEU A 20 8.16 6.44 3.24
C LEU A 20 8.97 7.37 2.33
N LEU A 21 8.30 8.12 1.43
CA LEU A 21 8.95 9.12 0.58
C LEU A 21 9.71 10.14 1.43
N GLY A 22 9.09 10.65 2.50
CA GLY A 22 9.73 11.58 3.41
C GLY A 22 10.97 11.01 4.10
N GLN A 23 10.96 9.73 4.48
CA GLN A 23 12.12 9.07 5.09
C GLN A 23 13.26 8.94 4.07
N VAL A 24 12.97 8.49 2.86
CA VAL A 24 13.93 8.38 1.76
C VAL A 24 14.55 9.73 1.42
N LEU A 25 13.73 10.78 1.30
CA LEU A 25 14.22 12.14 1.05
C LEU A 25 15.15 12.65 2.17
N ARG A 26 14.85 12.35 3.43
CA ARG A 26 15.75 12.69 4.55
C ARG A 26 17.07 11.93 4.50
N GLN A 27 17.06 10.66 4.09
CA GLN A 27 18.28 9.87 3.87
C GLN A 27 19.16 10.50 2.78
N LEU A 28 18.56 11.14 1.79
CA LEU A 28 19.23 11.92 0.74
C LEU A 28 19.59 13.37 1.19
N ASN A 29 19.54 13.67 2.49
CA ASN A 29 19.88 14.97 3.08
C ASN A 29 18.96 16.14 2.66
N TYR A 30 17.72 15.88 2.23
CA TYR A 30 16.73 16.93 2.04
C TYR A 30 16.07 17.35 3.36
N GLU A 31 15.79 18.64 3.51
CA GLU A 31 14.83 19.09 4.52
C GLU A 31 13.42 18.70 4.05
N VAL A 32 12.67 17.98 4.88
CA VAL A 32 11.34 17.46 4.52
C VAL A 32 10.26 18.00 5.43
N GLU A 33 9.22 18.52 4.82
CA GLU A 33 7.95 18.85 5.47
C GLU A 33 6.83 17.99 4.91
N LEU A 34 6.14 17.25 5.77
CA LEU A 34 4.90 16.57 5.42
C LEU A 34 3.76 17.54 5.65
N ILE A 35 2.98 17.83 4.62
CA ILE A 35 1.91 18.82 4.67
C ILE A 35 0.64 18.28 4.04
N GLY A 36 -0.52 18.45 4.68
CA GLY A 36 -1.76 17.91 4.12
C GLY A 36 -3.02 18.30 4.88
N PHE A 37 -4.15 17.75 4.43
CA PHE A 37 -5.44 17.93 5.11
C PHE A 37 -5.68 16.86 6.16
N ILE A 38 -6.50 17.19 7.16
CA ILE A 38 -7.12 16.21 8.07
C ILE A 38 -8.62 16.32 7.90
N PHE A 39 -9.27 15.27 7.38
CA PHE A 39 -10.74 15.17 7.28
C PHE A 39 -11.36 14.35 8.44
N GLY A 40 -10.60 13.42 9.01
CA GLY A 40 -10.96 12.61 10.18
C GLY A 40 -10.61 13.29 11.51
N LYS A 41 -10.69 12.52 12.60
CA LYS A 41 -10.42 13.03 13.95
C LYS A 41 -8.93 13.08 14.31
N GLU A 42 -8.15 12.15 13.78
CA GLU A 42 -6.74 11.93 14.12
C GLU A 42 -5.94 11.56 12.87
N ILE A 43 -4.61 11.67 12.95
CA ILE A 43 -3.69 11.22 11.90
C ILE A 43 -3.67 9.68 11.88
N TYR A 44 -3.75 9.08 10.70
CA TYR A 44 -3.93 7.64 10.52
C TYR A 44 -2.74 6.80 10.98
N ALA A 45 -1.54 7.20 10.56
CA ALA A 45 -0.29 6.54 10.86
C ALA A 45 0.60 7.46 11.69
N LYS A 46 1.41 6.88 12.58
CA LYS A 46 2.39 7.65 13.34
C LYS A 46 3.44 8.17 12.37
N PRO A 47 3.68 9.49 12.30
CA PRO A 47 4.70 10.04 11.42
C PRO A 47 6.10 9.59 11.87
N PRO A 48 7.06 9.48 10.93
CA PRO A 48 8.45 9.16 11.27
C PRO A 48 9.04 10.14 12.29
N SER A 49 9.89 9.62 13.19
CA SER A 49 10.48 10.43 14.27
C SER A 49 11.25 11.64 13.72
N GLY A 50 11.02 12.81 14.32
CA GLY A 50 11.67 14.07 13.96
C GLY A 50 11.21 14.69 12.63
N MET A 51 10.14 14.19 12.01
CA MET A 51 9.58 14.80 10.80
C MET A 51 8.49 15.82 11.15
N LYS A 52 8.60 17.02 10.59
CA LYS A 52 7.59 18.07 10.76
C LYS A 52 6.34 17.71 9.97
N VAL A 53 5.21 17.60 10.66
CA VAL A 53 3.90 17.43 10.05
C VAL A 53 3.09 18.71 10.21
N VAL A 54 2.65 19.28 9.09
CA VAL A 54 1.79 20.46 9.04
C VAL A 54 0.43 20.06 8.52
N SER A 55 -0.60 20.26 9.32
CA SER A 55 -1.96 19.91 8.95
C SER A 55 -2.87 21.13 8.83
N VAL A 56 -3.86 21.02 7.95
CA VAL A 56 -4.99 21.95 7.84
C VAL A 56 -6.28 21.15 7.90
N GLU A 57 -7.28 21.66 8.63
CA GLU A 57 -8.62 21.05 8.65
C GLU A 57 -9.20 20.98 7.22
N GLY A 58 -9.49 19.77 6.76
CA GLY A 58 -10.15 19.51 5.49
C GLY A 58 -11.66 19.72 5.61
N LYS A 59 -12.25 20.46 4.67
CA LYS A 59 -13.69 20.76 4.63
C LYS A 59 -14.31 20.29 3.32
N LYS A 60 -15.63 20.08 3.33
CA LYS A 60 -16.43 19.91 2.10
C LYS A 60 -16.58 21.26 1.39
N TYR A 61 -16.85 21.25 0.09
CA TYR A 61 -17.22 22.46 -0.64
C TYR A 61 -18.52 23.09 -0.08
N PRO A 62 -18.61 24.43 -0.04
CA PRO A 62 -17.61 25.40 -0.55
C PRO A 62 -16.43 25.66 0.41
N GLY A 63 -16.52 25.25 1.68
CA GLY A 63 -15.50 25.52 2.71
C GLY A 63 -14.10 24.97 2.40
N PHE A 64 -14.00 23.97 1.52
CA PHE A 64 -12.72 23.46 1.02
C PHE A 64 -11.85 24.55 0.39
N VAL A 65 -12.45 25.58 -0.24
CA VAL A 65 -11.69 26.67 -0.88
C VAL A 65 -10.81 27.40 0.15
N ASP A 66 -11.35 27.66 1.34
CA ASP A 66 -10.58 28.31 2.41
C ASP A 66 -9.54 27.38 3.03
N SER A 67 -9.86 26.10 3.19
CA SER A 67 -8.88 25.08 3.58
C SER A 67 -7.72 25.01 2.59
N ALA A 68 -8.00 25.00 1.28
CA ALA A 68 -7.01 24.98 0.22
C ALA A 68 -6.12 26.24 0.24
N ARG A 69 -6.70 27.43 0.40
CA ARG A 69 -5.91 28.68 0.57
C ARG A 69 -4.96 28.62 1.76
N LYS A 70 -5.41 28.10 2.90
CA LYS A 70 -4.58 27.92 4.11
C LYS A 70 -3.44 26.93 3.89
N LEU A 71 -3.69 25.83 3.17
CA LEU A 71 -2.64 24.86 2.85
C LEU A 71 -1.63 25.47 1.86
N LEU A 72 -2.11 26.14 0.81
CA LEU A 72 -1.27 26.82 -0.20
C LEU A 72 -0.28 27.82 0.42
N SER A 73 -0.70 28.58 1.44
CA SER A 73 0.17 29.55 2.12
C SER A 73 1.25 28.89 2.98
N LYS A 74 1.08 27.61 3.33
CA LYS A 74 2.02 26.85 4.17
C LYS A 74 3.01 26.00 3.36
N ILE A 75 2.70 25.68 2.10
CA ILE A 75 3.65 25.02 1.18
C ILE A 75 4.77 26.00 0.84
N ASP A 76 6.00 25.68 1.22
CA ASP A 76 7.17 26.56 1.10
C ASP A 76 8.43 25.83 0.59
N GLY A 77 8.32 24.54 0.25
CA GLY A 77 9.42 23.75 -0.31
C GLY A 77 9.91 24.29 -1.65
N ASP A 78 11.20 24.05 -1.91
CA ASP A 78 11.82 24.29 -3.21
C ASP A 78 11.30 23.32 -4.27
N ILE A 79 10.97 22.10 -3.85
CA ILE A 79 10.26 21.09 -4.63
C ILE A 79 8.94 20.78 -3.94
N ILE A 80 7.87 20.67 -4.73
CA ILE A 80 6.55 20.22 -4.28
C ILE A 80 6.40 18.76 -4.72
N TYR A 81 6.11 17.86 -3.78
CA TYR A 81 5.94 16.45 -4.07
C TYR A 81 4.52 16.01 -3.66
N ALA A 82 3.60 16.01 -4.62
CA ALA A 82 2.21 15.65 -4.37
C ALA A 82 2.03 14.14 -4.36
N VAL A 83 1.32 13.61 -3.36
CA VAL A 83 0.97 12.18 -3.29
C VAL A 83 -0.49 11.99 -3.70
N LYS A 84 -0.71 11.10 -4.66
CA LYS A 84 -1.99 10.80 -5.34
C LYS A 84 -2.50 11.93 -6.25
N PRO A 85 -3.17 11.60 -7.38
CA PRO A 85 -3.75 12.58 -8.29
C PRO A 85 -5.10 13.08 -7.74
N LYS A 86 -5.10 13.72 -6.56
CA LYS A 86 -6.31 14.23 -5.91
C LYS A 86 -6.35 15.76 -5.90
N PRO A 87 -7.55 16.38 -5.96
CA PRO A 87 -7.66 17.82 -5.76
C PRO A 87 -7.05 18.29 -4.44
N THR A 88 -7.15 17.47 -3.37
CA THR A 88 -6.59 17.73 -2.03
C THR A 88 -5.08 17.55 -1.92
N SER A 89 -4.38 17.10 -2.95
CA SER A 89 -2.92 17.04 -2.99
C SER A 89 -2.38 17.63 -4.29
N PHE A 90 -2.51 16.91 -5.39
CA PHE A 90 -2.03 17.33 -6.71
C PHE A 90 -2.71 18.62 -7.21
N GLY A 91 -4.02 18.77 -7.04
CA GLY A 91 -4.74 19.98 -7.46
C GLY A 91 -4.24 21.25 -6.75
N VAL A 92 -4.10 21.20 -5.42
CA VAL A 92 -3.49 22.28 -4.63
C VAL A 92 -2.04 22.52 -5.05
N SER A 93 -1.29 21.45 -5.31
CA SER A 93 0.13 21.54 -5.71
C SER A 93 0.32 22.16 -7.09
N LEU A 94 -0.58 21.87 -8.05
CA LEU A 94 -0.61 22.52 -9.36
C LEU A 94 -0.85 24.03 -9.25
N ILE A 95 -1.81 24.44 -8.41
CA ILE A 95 -2.04 25.87 -8.15
C ILE A 95 -0.77 26.51 -7.59
N LYS A 96 -0.10 25.85 -6.63
CA LYS A 96 1.13 26.36 -6.04
C LYS A 96 2.27 26.48 -7.05
N LYS A 97 2.43 25.48 -7.93
CA LYS A 97 3.38 25.53 -9.06
C LYS A 97 3.13 26.75 -9.93
N LEU A 98 1.87 27.03 -10.29
CA LEU A 98 1.52 28.19 -11.14
C LEU A 98 1.80 29.53 -10.46
N ILE A 99 1.66 29.63 -9.13
CA ILE A 99 1.90 30.88 -8.40
C ILE A 99 3.41 31.13 -8.21
N ASN A 100 4.19 30.09 -7.88
CA ASN A 100 5.56 30.23 -7.40
C ASN A 100 6.64 29.65 -8.34
N ASN A 101 6.26 29.08 -9.50
CA ASN A 101 7.16 28.43 -10.46
C ASN A 101 8.14 27.42 -9.83
N ARG A 102 7.62 26.54 -8.95
CA ARG A 102 8.40 25.49 -8.28
C ARG A 102 8.23 24.15 -9.01
N PRO A 103 9.28 23.31 -9.13
CA PRO A 103 9.16 21.94 -9.62
C PRO A 103 8.11 21.15 -8.82
N LEU A 104 7.28 20.43 -9.54
CA LEU A 104 6.21 19.58 -9.02
C LEU A 104 6.42 18.14 -9.46
N ILE A 105 6.65 17.26 -8.49
CA ILE A 105 6.63 15.81 -8.66
C ILE A 105 5.26 15.30 -8.21
N LEU A 106 4.65 14.43 -9.00
CA LEU A 106 3.45 13.68 -8.61
C LEU A 106 3.84 12.22 -8.32
N ASP A 107 3.50 11.68 -7.15
CA ASP A 107 3.57 10.25 -6.84
C ASP A 107 2.19 9.61 -7.02
N MET A 108 2.12 8.53 -7.78
CA MET A 108 0.91 7.70 -7.92
C MET A 108 1.21 6.28 -7.42
N ASP A 109 0.77 5.99 -6.20
CA ASP A 109 0.93 4.70 -5.51
C ASP A 109 -0.32 3.80 -5.56
N ASP A 110 -1.36 4.26 -6.24
CA ASP A 110 -2.60 3.53 -6.45
C ASP A 110 -3.34 4.14 -7.66
N TRP A 111 -4.14 3.32 -8.34
CA TRP A 111 -5.09 3.84 -9.32
C TRP A 111 -6.38 4.22 -8.60
N GLU A 112 -6.52 5.49 -8.20
CA GLU A 112 -7.64 5.96 -7.40
C GLU A 112 -9.03 5.66 -8.01
N LEU A 113 -9.19 5.78 -9.33
CA LEU A 113 -10.46 5.44 -9.99
C LEU A 113 -10.79 3.93 -9.96
N SER A 114 -9.80 3.05 -9.77
CA SER A 114 -10.02 1.60 -9.71
C SER A 114 -10.99 1.20 -8.60
N TRP A 115 -11.01 1.95 -7.50
CA TRP A 115 -11.93 1.76 -6.36
C TRP A 115 -13.39 2.08 -6.70
N TYR A 116 -13.64 2.74 -7.84
CA TYR A 116 -14.95 3.14 -8.32
C TYR A 116 -15.35 2.41 -9.63
N GLY A 117 -14.60 1.39 -10.03
CA GLY A 117 -14.81 0.66 -11.29
C GLY A 117 -13.84 1.03 -12.41
N GLY A 118 -12.84 1.87 -12.14
CA GLY A 118 -11.80 2.23 -13.10
C GLY A 118 -12.35 2.99 -14.31
N ASP A 119 -12.03 2.51 -15.51
CA ASP A 119 -12.42 3.15 -16.78
C ASP A 119 -13.95 3.18 -16.99
N ASP A 120 -14.67 2.24 -16.39
CA ASP A 120 -16.13 2.16 -16.48
C ASP A 120 -16.84 3.20 -15.62
N TRP A 121 -16.11 3.89 -14.73
CA TRP A 121 -16.71 4.90 -13.88
C TRP A 121 -17.19 6.13 -14.67
N GLN A 122 -18.48 6.46 -14.48
CA GLN A 122 -19.13 7.58 -15.13
C GLN A 122 -20.10 8.30 -14.17
N TYR A 123 -20.11 9.63 -14.23
CA TYR A 123 -21.09 10.46 -13.54
C TYR A 123 -22.01 11.12 -14.56
N ARG A 124 -23.24 10.62 -14.67
CA ARG A 124 -24.28 11.10 -15.60
C ARG A 124 -25.58 11.38 -14.84
N PRO A 125 -25.63 12.42 -13.99
CA PRO A 125 -26.81 12.73 -13.19
C PRO A 125 -27.94 13.32 -14.04
N SER A 126 -29.19 13.15 -13.60
CA SER A 126 -30.27 14.03 -14.06
C SER A 126 -30.11 15.44 -13.50
N ILE A 127 -30.76 16.45 -14.09
CA ILE A 127 -30.71 17.85 -13.59
C ILE A 127 -31.11 17.93 -12.10
N LYS A 128 -32.14 17.17 -11.70
CA LYS A 128 -32.60 17.10 -10.31
C LYS A 128 -31.55 16.47 -9.39
N GLN A 129 -30.86 15.43 -9.86
CA GLN A 129 -29.80 14.78 -9.09
C GLN A 129 -28.56 15.69 -8.98
N LEU A 130 -28.16 16.34 -10.07
CA LEU A 130 -27.06 17.31 -10.08
C LEU A 130 -27.31 18.45 -9.09
N TYR A 131 -28.54 18.98 -9.05
CA TYR A 131 -28.93 19.99 -8.05
C TYR A 131 -28.74 19.45 -6.62
N ARG A 132 -29.19 18.22 -6.34
CA ARG A 132 -29.02 17.59 -5.02
C ARG A 132 -27.54 17.43 -4.67
N ASP A 133 -26.75 16.94 -5.61
CA ASP A 133 -25.33 16.65 -5.42
C ASP A 133 -24.49 17.90 -5.13
N ILE A 134 -24.91 19.07 -5.64
CA ILE A 134 -24.23 20.35 -5.42
C ILE A 134 -24.75 21.07 -4.18
N PHE A 135 -26.07 21.18 -4.02
CA PHE A 135 -26.66 22.15 -3.08
C PHE A 135 -27.06 21.53 -1.73
N THR A 136 -27.39 20.24 -1.67
CA THR A 136 -27.83 19.62 -0.40
C THR A 136 -26.68 19.34 0.56
N LYS A 137 -26.96 19.21 1.87
CA LYS A 137 -25.94 18.98 2.91
C LYS A 137 -25.07 17.74 2.62
N ASP A 138 -25.69 16.69 2.08
CA ASP A 138 -25.07 15.39 1.80
C ASP A 138 -24.75 15.18 0.32
N GLY A 139 -24.77 16.26 -0.47
CA GLY A 139 -24.47 16.21 -1.90
C GLY A 139 -23.06 15.67 -2.17
N ILE A 140 -22.95 14.67 -3.06
CA ILE A 140 -21.69 13.93 -3.30
C ILE A 140 -20.62 14.79 -3.97
N LEU A 141 -21.00 15.83 -4.72
CA LEU A 141 -20.07 16.78 -5.33
C LEU A 141 -19.48 17.77 -4.33
N LYS A 142 -19.94 17.77 -3.07
CA LYS A 142 -19.31 18.56 -2.00
C LYS A 142 -18.03 17.92 -1.47
N TYR A 143 -17.76 16.65 -1.73
CA TYR A 143 -16.53 16.00 -1.31
C TYR A 143 -15.39 16.37 -2.26
N PRO A 144 -14.27 16.93 -1.78
CA PRO A 144 -13.22 17.47 -2.64
C PRO A 144 -12.50 16.39 -3.44
N ASP A 145 -12.52 15.14 -2.99
CA ASP A 145 -11.95 13.99 -3.70
C ASP A 145 -13.04 13.09 -4.30
N HIS A 146 -14.17 13.67 -4.70
CA HIS A 146 -15.18 12.93 -5.46
C HIS A 146 -14.56 12.35 -6.75
N PRO A 147 -14.94 11.13 -7.20
CA PRO A 147 -14.28 10.47 -8.33
C PRO A 147 -14.32 11.27 -9.64
N GLN A 148 -15.33 12.13 -9.83
CA GLN A 148 -15.36 13.07 -10.96
C GLN A 148 -14.14 13.98 -10.98
N TYR A 149 -13.72 14.47 -9.82
CA TYR A 149 -12.60 15.39 -9.68
C TYR A 149 -11.28 14.63 -9.77
N ILE A 150 -11.20 13.40 -9.24
CA ILE A 150 -10.06 12.50 -9.44
C ILE A 150 -9.85 12.24 -10.94
N LYS A 151 -10.93 11.94 -11.68
CA LYS A 151 -10.86 11.75 -13.14
C LYS A 151 -10.32 12.97 -13.87
N TRP A 152 -10.69 14.19 -13.43
CA TRP A 152 -10.10 15.42 -13.97
C TRP A 152 -8.64 15.58 -13.59
N MET A 153 -8.23 15.20 -12.38
CA MET A 153 -6.83 15.24 -11.97
C MET A 153 -5.96 14.24 -12.74
N GLU A 154 -6.47 13.04 -13.04
CA GLU A 154 -5.77 12.06 -13.91
C GLU A 154 -5.50 12.63 -15.30
N GLN A 155 -6.40 13.46 -15.84
CA GLN A 155 -6.20 14.16 -17.13
C GLN A 155 -5.15 15.28 -17.09
N LEU A 156 -4.70 15.68 -15.90
CA LEU A 156 -3.72 16.74 -15.68
C LEU A 156 -2.38 16.21 -15.20
N VAL A 157 -2.18 14.89 -15.17
CA VAL A 157 -0.93 14.25 -14.72
C VAL A 157 0.29 14.77 -15.50
N ASP A 158 0.11 15.05 -16.80
CA ASP A 158 1.13 15.62 -17.69
C ASP A 158 1.59 17.05 -17.32
N ARG A 159 0.91 17.70 -16.38
CA ARG A 159 1.27 19.03 -15.86
C ARG A 159 2.30 18.99 -14.74
N ALA A 160 2.58 17.81 -14.17
CA ALA A 160 3.71 17.62 -13.26
C ALA A 160 5.03 17.71 -14.05
N ASP A 161 6.11 18.16 -13.41
CA ASP A 161 7.46 18.16 -14.03
C ASP A 161 8.06 16.75 -14.03
N ALA A 162 7.67 15.92 -13.05
CA ALA A 162 7.98 14.51 -13.01
C ALA A 162 6.85 13.71 -12.36
N LEU A 163 6.83 12.42 -12.70
CA LEU A 163 5.87 11.45 -12.21
C LEU A 163 6.63 10.25 -11.64
N THR A 164 6.34 9.88 -10.40
CA THR A 164 6.80 8.62 -9.77
C THR A 164 5.65 7.68 -9.57
N ILE A 165 5.87 6.40 -9.85
CA ILE A 165 4.83 5.37 -9.86
C ILE A 165 5.36 4.08 -9.27
N ASP A 166 4.58 3.39 -8.45
CA ASP A 166 5.04 2.17 -7.77
C ASP A 166 4.65 0.84 -8.45
N THR A 167 3.85 0.87 -9.52
CA THR A 167 3.50 -0.33 -10.31
C THR A 167 3.77 -0.18 -11.82
N GLU A 168 4.15 -1.28 -12.47
CA GLU A 168 4.29 -1.36 -13.93
C GLU A 168 2.92 -1.16 -14.61
N PHE A 169 1.82 -1.60 -13.99
CA PHE A 169 0.46 -1.26 -14.44
C PHE A 169 0.28 0.26 -14.63
N LEU A 170 0.57 1.03 -13.57
CA LEU A 170 0.39 2.48 -13.60
C LEU A 170 1.39 3.15 -14.55
N LYS A 171 2.62 2.64 -14.65
CA LYS A 171 3.65 3.16 -15.56
C LYS A 171 3.29 2.95 -17.02
N GLN A 172 2.75 1.79 -17.39
CA GLN A 172 2.23 1.55 -18.74
C GLN A 172 1.08 2.50 -19.07
N ARG A 173 0.29 2.89 -18.07
CA ARG A 173 -0.89 3.74 -18.23
C ARG A 173 -0.58 5.25 -18.28
N PHE A 174 0.30 5.73 -17.40
CA PHE A 174 0.56 7.17 -17.19
C PHE A 174 2.00 7.58 -17.51
N GLY A 175 2.90 6.63 -17.78
CA GLY A 175 4.33 6.90 -17.96
C GLY A 175 5.04 7.13 -16.63
N GLY A 176 6.11 7.93 -16.63
CA GLY A 176 6.85 8.28 -15.42
C GLY A 176 7.94 7.28 -15.01
N VAL A 177 8.58 7.57 -13.87
CA VAL A 177 9.67 6.80 -13.29
C VAL A 177 9.12 5.74 -12.36
N TYR A 178 9.48 4.48 -12.59
CA TYR A 178 9.18 3.38 -11.69
C TYR A 178 9.92 3.57 -10.36
N LEU A 179 9.18 3.80 -9.29
CA LEU A 179 9.64 4.00 -7.93
C LEU A 179 8.85 3.06 -7.01
N PRO A 180 9.23 1.77 -6.94
CA PRO A 180 8.48 0.76 -6.18
C PRO A 180 8.41 1.12 -4.69
N ASN A 181 7.54 0.43 -3.95
CA ASN A 181 7.46 0.64 -2.51
C ASN A 181 8.67 0.00 -1.82
N GLY A 182 9.59 0.84 -1.35
CA GLY A 182 10.80 0.42 -0.66
C GLY A 182 10.51 -0.27 0.68
N LYS A 183 11.05 -1.48 0.84
CA LYS A 183 11.06 -2.24 2.10
C LYS A 183 12.28 -1.84 2.93
N ASP A 184 12.07 -1.57 4.21
CA ASP A 184 13.18 -1.43 5.16
C ASP A 184 13.78 -2.81 5.43
N THR A 185 14.77 -3.18 4.62
CA THR A 185 15.44 -4.47 4.67
C THR A 185 16.46 -4.58 5.80
N ALA A 186 16.76 -3.49 6.51
CA ALA A 186 17.57 -3.53 7.72
C ALA A 186 16.70 -3.85 8.93
N LEU A 187 15.47 -3.34 8.98
CA LEU A 187 14.48 -3.73 9.97
C LEU A 187 13.93 -5.14 9.72
N PHE A 188 13.56 -5.45 8.47
CA PHE A 188 13.14 -6.78 8.03
C PHE A 188 14.37 -7.62 7.65
N ASP A 189 15.19 -7.93 8.65
CA ASP A 189 16.36 -8.79 8.50
C ASP A 189 16.15 -10.12 9.24
N PRO A 190 16.07 -11.26 8.53
CA PRO A 190 15.86 -12.56 9.17
C PRO A 190 16.98 -12.97 10.13
N GLN A 191 18.19 -12.39 10.03
CA GLN A 191 19.29 -12.71 10.95
C GLN A 191 19.06 -12.19 12.38
N LEU A 192 18.19 -11.20 12.54
CA LEU A 192 17.86 -10.60 13.84
C LEU A 192 16.86 -11.44 14.65
N TYR A 193 16.25 -12.46 14.04
CA TYR A 193 15.14 -13.21 14.63
C TYR A 193 15.39 -14.71 14.58
N ASN A 194 14.91 -15.43 15.59
CA ASN A 194 14.92 -16.90 15.60
C ASN A 194 13.47 -17.40 15.36
N PRO A 195 13.18 -18.07 14.23
CA PRO A 195 11.83 -18.50 13.89
C PRO A 195 11.14 -19.36 14.96
N GLU A 196 11.89 -20.25 15.63
CA GLU A 196 11.36 -21.15 16.67
C GLU A 196 10.93 -20.36 17.91
N LYS A 197 11.76 -19.43 18.38
CA LYS A 197 11.43 -18.54 19.51
C LYS A 197 10.26 -17.62 19.18
N SER A 198 10.18 -17.12 17.94
CA SER A 198 9.04 -16.31 17.52
C SER A 198 7.76 -17.15 17.49
N ARG A 199 7.81 -18.39 16.99
CA ARG A 199 6.66 -19.31 17.09
C ARG A 199 6.27 -19.58 18.54
N GLU A 200 7.22 -19.79 19.44
CA GLU A 200 6.95 -19.98 20.87
C GLU A 200 6.26 -18.76 21.49
N LYS A 201 6.80 -17.57 21.26
CA LYS A 201 6.26 -16.29 21.75
C LYS A 201 4.78 -16.08 21.37
N TYR A 202 4.41 -16.46 20.14
CA TYR A 202 3.05 -16.28 19.62
C TYR A 202 2.16 -17.52 19.79
N GLY A 203 2.60 -18.56 20.49
CA GLY A 203 1.82 -19.79 20.71
C GLY A 203 1.61 -20.62 19.44
N LEU A 204 2.56 -20.57 18.51
CA LEU A 204 2.49 -21.18 17.18
C LEU A 204 3.38 -22.42 17.02
N SER A 205 4.12 -22.84 18.05
CA SER A 205 5.13 -23.91 17.95
C SER A 205 4.61 -25.27 17.48
N GLN A 206 3.34 -25.57 17.73
CA GLN A 206 2.70 -26.83 17.37
C GLN A 206 2.03 -26.83 15.99
N TYR A 207 2.16 -25.75 15.22
CA TYR A 207 1.47 -25.57 13.96
C TYR A 207 2.43 -25.39 12.79
N ARG A 208 2.02 -25.91 11.62
CA ARG A 208 2.50 -25.40 10.33
C ARG A 208 1.78 -24.10 10.04
N VAL A 209 2.57 -23.03 9.87
CA VAL A 209 2.08 -21.65 9.86
C VAL A 209 2.12 -21.10 8.44
N LEU A 210 0.94 -20.95 7.84
CA LEU A 210 0.72 -20.03 6.73
C LEU A 210 0.42 -18.65 7.32
N MET A 211 1.10 -17.61 6.89
CA MET A 211 0.90 -16.27 7.45
C MET A 211 0.46 -15.27 6.41
N PHE A 212 -0.62 -14.56 6.70
CA PHE A 212 -1.01 -13.34 6.00
C PHE A 212 -0.68 -12.13 6.92
N PRO A 213 0.42 -11.38 6.67
CA PRO A 213 0.89 -10.32 7.57
C PRO A 213 0.09 -9.03 7.39
N GLY A 214 -1.18 -9.07 7.79
CA GLY A 214 -2.04 -7.89 7.82
C GLY A 214 -3.51 -8.20 7.99
N ALA A 215 -4.33 -7.14 8.00
CA ALA A 215 -5.77 -7.26 8.12
C ALA A 215 -6.37 -7.79 6.79
N PRO A 216 -7.23 -8.82 6.84
CA PRO A 216 -7.78 -9.42 5.66
C PRO A 216 -8.87 -8.50 5.07
N ARG A 217 -9.05 -8.58 3.75
CA ARG A 217 -10.11 -7.87 3.01
C ARG A 217 -10.63 -8.76 1.90
N PRO A 218 -11.87 -8.57 1.41
CA PRO A 218 -12.44 -9.41 0.35
C PRO A 218 -11.55 -9.56 -0.91
N HIS A 219 -10.85 -8.49 -1.31
CA HIS A 219 -9.95 -8.50 -2.47
C HIS A 219 -8.57 -9.11 -2.17
N LYS A 220 -8.23 -9.33 -0.89
CA LYS A 220 -6.98 -9.99 -0.48
C LYS A 220 -7.07 -11.52 -0.50
N GLY A 221 -8.27 -12.07 -0.72
CA GLY A 221 -8.52 -13.48 -1.09
C GLY A 221 -8.15 -14.51 -0.04
N VAL A 222 -8.11 -14.14 1.24
CA VAL A 222 -7.79 -15.08 2.32
C VAL A 222 -8.78 -16.24 2.40
N GLU A 223 -10.01 -16.09 1.89
CA GLU A 223 -10.98 -17.20 1.80
C GLU A 223 -10.47 -18.33 0.92
N ASP A 224 -9.72 -18.02 -0.13
CA ASP A 224 -9.25 -19.04 -1.07
C ASP A 224 -8.19 -19.92 -0.37
N VAL A 225 -7.41 -19.35 0.56
CA VAL A 225 -6.54 -20.13 1.46
C VAL A 225 -7.37 -20.96 2.45
N LEU A 226 -8.43 -20.41 3.03
CA LEU A 226 -9.28 -21.13 3.99
C LEU A 226 -10.03 -22.30 3.35
N ILE A 227 -10.49 -22.14 2.11
CA ILE A 227 -11.07 -23.24 1.30
C ILE A 227 -10.00 -24.31 1.02
N ALA A 228 -8.76 -23.91 0.68
CA ALA A 228 -7.67 -24.86 0.54
C ALA A 228 -7.40 -25.63 1.85
N LEU A 229 -7.45 -24.96 3.01
CA LEU A 229 -7.31 -25.61 4.32
C LEU A 229 -8.46 -26.59 4.62
N ASP A 230 -9.69 -26.29 4.22
CA ASP A 230 -10.81 -27.25 4.29
C ASP A 230 -10.54 -28.50 3.44
N GLN A 231 -9.97 -28.35 2.24
CA GLN A 231 -9.64 -29.46 1.34
C GLN A 231 -8.50 -30.34 1.89
N LEU A 232 -7.50 -29.72 2.53
CA LEU A 232 -6.39 -30.42 3.17
C LEU A 232 -6.83 -31.14 4.44
N ASN A 233 -7.65 -30.45 5.25
CA ASN A 233 -8.20 -30.93 6.52
C ASN A 233 -7.13 -31.43 7.52
N GLU A 234 -5.98 -30.75 7.57
CA GLU A 234 -4.85 -31.07 8.45
C GLU A 234 -4.88 -30.14 9.69
N SER A 235 -5.11 -30.70 10.88
CA SER A 235 -5.42 -29.93 12.09
C SER A 235 -4.29 -29.02 12.59
N ASP A 236 -3.05 -29.37 12.28
CA ASP A 236 -1.84 -28.62 12.62
C ASP A 236 -1.51 -27.51 11.61
N LEU A 237 -2.18 -27.46 10.46
CA LEU A 237 -1.99 -26.41 9.47
C LEU A 237 -2.93 -25.22 9.75
N LYS A 238 -2.35 -24.04 9.99
CA LYS A 238 -3.10 -22.83 10.38
C LYS A 238 -2.78 -21.64 9.49
N LEU A 239 -3.81 -20.86 9.18
CA LEU A 239 -3.65 -19.50 8.66
C LEU A 239 -3.57 -18.52 9.84
N VAL A 240 -2.41 -17.91 10.01
CA VAL A 240 -2.20 -16.81 10.95
C VAL A 240 -2.48 -15.49 10.25
N ILE A 241 -3.40 -14.71 10.82
CA ILE A 241 -3.74 -13.37 10.35
C ILE A 241 -3.30 -12.36 11.41
N VAL A 242 -2.60 -11.31 11.00
CA VAL A 242 -2.07 -10.29 11.92
C VAL A 242 -2.92 -9.04 11.91
N GLY A 243 -3.52 -8.73 13.06
CA GLY A 243 -4.42 -7.59 13.23
C GLY A 243 -5.87 -7.91 12.87
N GLY A 244 -6.60 -6.88 12.44
CA GLY A 244 -7.98 -7.03 12.04
C GLY A 244 -8.56 -5.76 11.42
N SER A 245 -9.71 -5.88 10.77
CA SER A 245 -10.42 -4.75 10.18
C SER A 245 -11.00 -3.83 11.24
N PRO A 246 -10.61 -2.54 11.32
CA PRO A 246 -11.31 -1.57 12.15
C PRO A 246 -12.55 -0.96 11.45
N TYR A 247 -12.84 -1.37 10.21
CA TYR A 247 -13.83 -0.71 9.35
C TYR A 247 -15.05 -1.56 9.03
N ASP A 248 -14.95 -2.88 9.16
CA ASP A 248 -16.00 -3.83 8.79
C ASP A 248 -15.95 -5.09 9.68
N ASP A 249 -16.95 -5.96 9.51
CA ASP A 249 -17.15 -7.22 10.22
C ASP A 249 -16.53 -8.42 9.47
N TYR A 250 -15.62 -8.16 8.52
CA TYR A 250 -15.13 -9.18 7.61
C TYR A 250 -14.34 -10.29 8.32
N ASP A 251 -13.47 -9.91 9.26
CA ASP A 251 -12.72 -10.89 10.07
C ASP A 251 -13.65 -11.80 10.86
N ASP A 252 -14.73 -11.25 11.41
CA ASP A 252 -15.69 -11.99 12.24
C ASP A 252 -16.43 -13.02 11.38
N LYS A 253 -16.79 -12.66 10.14
CA LYS A 253 -17.36 -13.58 9.15
C LYS A 253 -16.40 -14.72 8.81
N LEU A 254 -15.10 -14.43 8.65
CA LEU A 254 -14.09 -15.46 8.43
C LEU A 254 -13.97 -16.40 9.63
N MET A 255 -13.91 -15.85 10.84
CA MET A 255 -13.82 -16.63 12.08
C MET A 255 -15.06 -17.50 12.32
N GLN A 256 -16.26 -16.98 12.02
CA GLN A 256 -17.51 -17.73 12.16
C GLN A 256 -17.54 -18.96 11.25
N LYS A 257 -17.02 -18.85 10.02
CA LYS A 257 -17.07 -19.92 9.03
C LYS A 257 -15.86 -20.86 9.09
N TRP A 258 -14.67 -20.33 9.33
CA TRP A 258 -13.39 -21.05 9.24
C TRP A 258 -12.52 -20.91 10.49
N GLY A 259 -13.07 -20.53 11.64
CA GLY A 259 -12.32 -20.29 12.87
C GLY A 259 -11.44 -21.47 13.30
N ARG A 260 -11.78 -22.71 12.91
CA ARG A 260 -10.93 -23.90 13.13
C ARG A 260 -9.56 -23.81 12.46
N TRP A 261 -9.41 -23.02 11.40
CA TRP A 261 -8.18 -22.87 10.62
C TRP A 261 -7.41 -21.58 10.91
N ILE A 262 -8.04 -20.62 11.59
CA ILE A 262 -7.51 -19.28 11.76
C ILE A 262 -6.93 -19.11 13.16
N ILE A 263 -5.73 -18.55 13.22
CA ILE A 263 -5.19 -17.95 14.44
C ILE A 263 -5.07 -16.45 14.19
N LYS A 264 -5.77 -15.63 14.99
CA LYS A 264 -5.73 -14.18 14.89
C LYS A 264 -4.75 -13.61 15.91
N LEU A 265 -3.69 -12.97 15.42
CA LEU A 265 -2.79 -12.18 16.26
C LEU A 265 -3.27 -10.73 16.35
N PRO A 266 -2.97 -10.00 17.45
CA PRO A 266 -3.35 -8.60 17.58
C PRO A 266 -2.64 -7.73 16.54
N ARG A 267 -3.12 -6.50 16.36
CA ARG A 267 -2.41 -5.49 15.57
C ARG A 267 -1.09 -5.17 16.27
N CYS A 268 0.00 -5.20 15.51
CA CYS A 268 1.32 -4.82 15.99
C CYS A 268 1.85 -3.60 15.22
N SER A 269 2.92 -3.01 15.76
CA SER A 269 3.68 -1.94 15.13
C SER A 269 4.50 -2.44 13.94
N VAL A 270 5.02 -1.52 13.13
CA VAL A 270 5.89 -1.89 11.99
C VAL A 270 7.20 -2.51 12.49
N GLU A 271 7.68 -2.05 13.64
CA GLU A 271 8.91 -2.50 14.29
C GLU A 271 8.81 -3.94 14.83
N GLU A 272 7.61 -4.38 15.23
CA GLU A 272 7.35 -5.75 15.71
C GLU A 272 7.05 -6.73 14.58
N MET A 273 6.63 -6.23 13.41
CA MET A 273 6.18 -7.06 12.30
C MET A 273 7.25 -8.07 11.80
N PRO A 274 8.56 -7.74 11.70
CA PRO A 274 9.56 -8.71 11.30
C PRO A 274 9.61 -9.96 12.21
N GLU A 275 9.49 -9.78 13.52
CA GLU A 275 9.47 -10.90 14.47
C GLU A 275 8.22 -11.77 14.26
N VAL A 276 7.07 -11.15 14.01
CA VAL A 276 5.83 -11.87 13.68
C VAL A 276 6.00 -12.67 12.39
N VAL A 277 6.46 -12.02 11.31
CA VAL A 277 6.70 -12.67 10.01
C VAL A 277 7.75 -13.79 10.13
N SER A 278 8.75 -13.64 11.01
CA SER A 278 9.76 -14.67 11.25
C SER A 278 9.16 -15.98 11.78
N ALA A 279 8.00 -15.93 12.46
CA ALA A 279 7.29 -17.11 12.92
C ALA A 279 6.59 -17.90 11.80
N ALA A 280 6.40 -17.30 10.62
CA ALA A 280 5.80 -17.97 9.47
C ALA A 280 6.69 -19.10 8.94
N HIS A 281 6.06 -20.21 8.53
CA HIS A 281 6.70 -21.20 7.67
C HIS A 281 6.54 -20.78 6.20
N VAL A 282 5.38 -20.24 5.84
CA VAL A 282 5.08 -19.73 4.49
C VAL A 282 4.31 -18.42 4.63
N VAL A 283 4.68 -17.40 3.87
CA VAL A 283 3.87 -16.18 3.73
C VAL A 283 2.90 -16.37 2.55
N VAL A 284 1.62 -16.12 2.80
CA VAL A 284 0.57 -16.23 1.77
C VAL A 284 0.07 -14.84 1.36
N VAL A 285 -0.02 -14.60 0.06
CA VAL A 285 -0.58 -13.37 -0.53
C VAL A 285 -1.59 -13.75 -1.62
N PRO A 286 -2.78 -14.27 -1.25
CA PRO A 286 -3.72 -14.89 -2.18
C PRO A 286 -4.63 -13.85 -2.86
N GLN A 287 -4.05 -12.78 -3.40
CA GLN A 287 -4.79 -11.63 -3.92
C GLN A 287 -5.77 -12.05 -5.03
N ARG A 288 -7.02 -11.58 -4.95
CA ARG A 288 -8.02 -11.82 -6.00
C ARG A 288 -7.85 -10.88 -7.16
N ASP A 289 -8.31 -11.32 -8.33
CA ASP A 289 -8.21 -10.51 -9.54
C ASP A 289 -9.34 -9.46 -9.59
N SER A 290 -9.02 -8.23 -9.21
CA SER A 290 -9.92 -7.07 -9.31
C SER A 290 -9.18 -5.88 -9.92
N VAL A 291 -9.93 -4.90 -10.42
CA VAL A 291 -9.36 -3.70 -11.05
C VAL A 291 -8.36 -3.00 -10.12
N ALA A 292 -8.73 -2.79 -8.85
CA ALA A 292 -7.84 -2.19 -7.86
C ALA A 292 -6.64 -3.08 -7.52
N ALA A 293 -6.86 -4.40 -7.41
CA ALA A 293 -5.79 -5.35 -7.12
C ALA A 293 -4.73 -5.42 -8.23
N ARG A 294 -5.11 -5.24 -9.49
CA ARG A 294 -4.17 -5.22 -10.63
C ARG A 294 -3.25 -3.99 -10.62
N ALA A 295 -3.71 -2.87 -10.06
CA ALA A 295 -2.99 -1.60 -10.03
C ALA A 295 -2.18 -1.38 -8.75
N GLN A 296 -2.30 -2.27 -7.77
CA GLN A 296 -1.76 -2.08 -6.42
C GLN A 296 -0.43 -2.80 -6.22
N PHE A 297 0.54 -2.10 -5.61
CA PHE A 297 1.78 -2.71 -5.15
C PHE A 297 1.56 -3.64 -3.94
N PRO A 298 1.99 -4.92 -3.98
CA PRO A 298 1.64 -5.92 -2.98
C PRO A 298 2.56 -5.85 -1.74
N LEU A 299 2.36 -4.88 -0.85
CA LEU A 299 3.22 -4.65 0.33
C LEU A 299 3.52 -5.91 1.18
N LYS A 300 2.52 -6.78 1.38
CA LYS A 300 2.67 -8.01 2.19
C LYS A 300 3.58 -9.06 1.53
N LEU A 301 3.70 -9.01 0.21
CA LEU A 301 4.63 -9.84 -0.56
C LEU A 301 6.06 -9.50 -0.14
N THR A 302 6.40 -8.21 -0.13
CA THR A 302 7.74 -7.74 0.23
C THR A 302 8.10 -7.99 1.70
N ASP A 303 7.11 -8.11 2.61
CA ASP A 303 7.37 -8.55 4.00
C ASP A 303 7.92 -9.99 4.03
N GLY A 304 7.28 -10.91 3.29
CA GLY A 304 7.73 -12.30 3.19
C GLY A 304 9.06 -12.44 2.47
N MET A 305 9.24 -11.71 1.37
CA MET A 305 10.51 -11.67 0.64
C MET A 305 11.64 -11.16 1.54
N ALA A 306 11.46 -10.03 2.24
CA ALA A 306 12.50 -9.46 3.10
C ALA A 306 12.84 -10.34 4.31
N MET A 307 11.92 -11.19 4.78
CA MET A 307 12.18 -12.14 5.87
C MET A 307 12.63 -13.52 5.39
N ALA A 308 13.03 -13.63 4.11
CA ALA A 308 13.48 -14.87 3.48
C ALA A 308 12.51 -16.04 3.64
N LYS A 309 11.20 -15.76 3.64
CA LYS A 309 10.17 -16.79 3.77
C LYS A 309 9.77 -17.33 2.40
N PRO A 310 9.47 -18.63 2.27
CA PRO A 310 8.71 -19.13 1.13
C PRO A 310 7.43 -18.30 0.97
N VAL A 311 7.15 -17.87 -0.27
CA VAL A 311 5.98 -17.05 -0.58
C VAL A 311 5.05 -17.82 -1.52
N LEU A 312 3.80 -18.01 -1.10
CA LEU A 312 2.71 -18.54 -1.93
C LEU A 312 1.74 -17.40 -2.28
N THR A 313 1.63 -17.07 -3.55
CA THR A 313 0.93 -15.87 -4.02
C THR A 313 0.15 -16.15 -5.31
N THR A 314 -0.61 -15.17 -5.78
CA THR A 314 -1.42 -15.28 -7.01
C THR A 314 -0.84 -14.48 -8.17
N LYS A 315 -1.20 -14.87 -9.40
CA LYS A 315 -0.83 -14.17 -10.63
C LYS A 315 -1.71 -12.92 -10.86
N VAL A 316 -1.56 -11.89 -10.02
CA VAL A 316 -2.34 -10.63 -10.10
C VAL A 316 -1.41 -9.42 -10.14
N GLY A 317 -1.69 -8.48 -11.05
CA GLY A 317 -0.91 -7.24 -11.21
C GLY A 317 0.58 -7.54 -11.40
N ASP A 318 1.42 -6.77 -10.70
CA ASP A 318 2.88 -6.87 -10.77
C ASP A 318 3.46 -8.07 -10.00
N ILE A 319 2.66 -8.84 -9.25
CA ILE A 319 3.16 -9.94 -8.41
C ILE A 319 4.11 -10.90 -9.17
N PRO A 320 3.79 -11.36 -10.41
CA PRO A 320 4.69 -12.27 -11.14
C PRO A 320 6.06 -11.66 -11.46
N GLU A 321 6.10 -10.37 -11.77
CA GLU A 321 7.34 -9.65 -12.07
C GLU A 321 8.14 -9.36 -10.80
N ILE A 322 7.46 -9.02 -9.71
CA ILE A 322 8.10 -8.82 -8.41
C ILE A 322 8.73 -10.13 -7.91
N MET A 323 8.03 -11.26 -8.08
CA MET A 323 8.57 -12.56 -7.70
C MET A 323 9.63 -13.08 -8.67
N ALA A 324 9.53 -12.82 -9.98
CA ALA A 324 10.50 -13.26 -11.00
C ALA A 324 10.98 -14.72 -10.84
N GLY A 325 10.07 -15.64 -10.50
CA GLY A 325 10.36 -17.06 -10.28
C GLY A 325 10.84 -17.43 -8.87
N THR A 326 11.04 -16.48 -7.96
CA THR A 326 11.46 -16.73 -6.57
C THR A 326 10.27 -16.99 -5.63
N GLY A 327 9.17 -17.54 -6.14
CA GLY A 327 7.96 -17.81 -5.35
C GLY A 327 7.02 -18.82 -5.99
N TYR A 328 6.07 -19.30 -5.20
CA TYR A 328 5.02 -20.19 -5.65
C TYR A 328 3.83 -19.35 -6.10
N ILE A 329 3.56 -19.35 -7.41
CA ILE A 329 2.49 -18.56 -8.00
C ILE A 329 1.38 -19.50 -8.48
N VAL A 330 0.16 -19.18 -8.10
CA VAL A 330 -1.06 -19.85 -8.57
C VAL A 330 -1.97 -18.87 -9.30
N ASP A 331 -2.96 -19.38 -10.02
CA ASP A 331 -4.02 -18.53 -10.56
C ASP A 331 -4.87 -17.92 -9.41
N PRO A 332 -5.35 -16.68 -9.56
CA PRO A 332 -6.30 -16.10 -8.61
C PRO A 332 -7.58 -16.94 -8.55
N ASN A 333 -8.29 -16.87 -7.42
CA ASN A 333 -9.57 -17.57 -7.21
C ASN A 333 -9.49 -19.11 -7.36
N SER A 334 -8.30 -19.70 -7.16
CA SER A 334 -8.04 -21.13 -7.39
C SER A 334 -7.59 -21.86 -6.11
N PRO A 335 -8.49 -22.10 -5.14
CA PRO A 335 -8.16 -22.76 -3.88
C PRO A 335 -7.56 -24.17 -4.06
N GLU A 336 -7.90 -24.88 -5.14
CA GLU A 336 -7.33 -26.19 -5.46
C GLU A 336 -5.82 -26.10 -5.76
N GLN A 337 -5.40 -25.07 -6.49
CA GLN A 337 -3.99 -24.82 -6.77
C GLN A 337 -3.25 -24.41 -5.50
N ILE A 338 -3.87 -23.58 -4.65
CA ILE A 338 -3.33 -23.20 -3.33
C ILE A 338 -3.10 -24.46 -2.48
N SER A 339 -4.09 -25.35 -2.39
CA SER A 339 -4.00 -26.62 -1.67
C SER A 339 -2.86 -27.50 -2.17
N ALA A 340 -2.75 -27.67 -3.50
CA ALA A 340 -1.66 -28.43 -4.11
C ALA A 340 -0.28 -27.83 -3.79
N LYS A 341 -0.13 -26.50 -3.88
CA LYS A 341 1.13 -25.82 -3.60
C LYS A 341 1.51 -25.85 -2.13
N ILE A 342 0.55 -25.77 -1.20
CA ILE A 342 0.83 -25.96 0.23
C ILE A 342 1.44 -27.36 0.47
N LYS A 343 0.87 -28.42 -0.12
CA LYS A 343 1.44 -29.77 0.00
C LYS A 343 2.86 -29.84 -0.56
N GLU A 344 3.06 -29.32 -1.77
CA GLU A 344 4.37 -29.30 -2.44
C GLU A 344 5.44 -28.59 -1.59
N ILE A 345 5.10 -27.43 -1.02
CA ILE A 345 5.97 -26.63 -0.17
C ILE A 345 6.38 -27.41 1.07
N PHE A 346 5.44 -27.99 1.81
CA PHE A 346 5.77 -28.72 3.04
C PHE A 346 6.43 -30.08 2.80
N GLN A 347 6.20 -30.71 1.64
CA GLN A 347 6.92 -31.93 1.24
C GLN A 347 8.38 -31.65 0.87
N ASN A 348 8.69 -30.45 0.37
CA ASN A 348 10.02 -30.04 -0.08
C ASN A 348 10.47 -28.76 0.62
N PHE A 349 10.34 -28.72 1.95
CA PHE A 349 10.45 -27.45 2.69
C PHE A 349 11.83 -26.79 2.60
N GLU A 350 12.91 -27.57 2.51
CA GLU A 350 14.25 -27.02 2.26
C GLU A 350 14.33 -26.28 0.92
N VAL A 351 13.78 -26.88 -0.16
CA VAL A 351 13.71 -26.22 -1.48
C VAL A 351 12.88 -24.93 -1.39
N ALA A 352 11.78 -24.96 -0.65
CA ALA A 352 10.95 -23.77 -0.43
C ALA A 352 11.72 -22.67 0.32
N ASN A 353 12.51 -23.03 1.33
CA ASN A 353 13.37 -22.10 2.08
C ASN A 353 14.46 -21.50 1.19
N ASP A 354 15.06 -22.30 0.30
CA ASP A 354 16.03 -21.82 -0.68
C ASP A 354 15.41 -20.77 -1.61
N LEU A 355 14.18 -21.02 -2.06
CA LEU A 355 13.42 -20.07 -2.86
C LEU A 355 13.11 -18.78 -2.09
N GLY A 356 12.78 -18.89 -0.80
CA GLY A 356 12.61 -17.75 0.10
C GLY A 356 13.88 -16.90 0.24
N ARG A 357 15.07 -17.53 0.30
CA ARG A 357 16.35 -16.81 0.31
C ARG A 357 16.64 -16.08 -1.01
N GLN A 358 16.30 -16.67 -2.15
CA GLN A 358 16.39 -15.96 -3.44
C GLN A 358 15.43 -14.77 -3.50
N ALA A 359 14.20 -14.93 -2.97
CA ALA A 359 13.24 -13.84 -2.87
C ALA A 359 13.77 -12.68 -2.00
N ARG A 360 14.52 -13.01 -0.93
CA ARG A 360 15.21 -12.04 -0.09
C ARG A 360 16.28 -11.27 -0.85
N GLU A 361 17.17 -11.96 -1.54
CA GLU A 361 18.23 -11.33 -2.36
C GLU A 361 17.63 -10.34 -3.36
N ARG A 362 16.57 -10.75 -4.06
CA ARG A 362 15.80 -9.89 -4.96
C ARG A 362 15.18 -8.68 -4.25
N CYS A 363 14.56 -8.89 -3.08
CA CYS A 363 13.98 -7.80 -2.29
C CYS A 363 15.03 -6.75 -1.89
N VAL A 364 16.24 -7.17 -1.48
CA VAL A 364 17.35 -6.26 -1.17
C VAL A 364 17.77 -5.47 -2.41
N ALA A 365 17.96 -6.16 -3.54
CA ALA A 365 18.47 -5.56 -4.77
C ALA A 365 17.48 -4.56 -5.40
N ASP A 366 16.20 -4.94 -5.48
CA ASP A 366 15.25 -4.24 -6.34
C ASP A 366 14.17 -3.47 -5.56
N TYR A 367 13.90 -3.87 -4.32
CA TYR A 367 12.75 -3.37 -3.54
C TYR A 367 13.13 -2.83 -2.16
N SER A 368 14.41 -2.54 -1.90
CA SER A 368 14.83 -1.93 -0.64
C SER A 368 14.62 -0.42 -0.63
N VAL A 369 14.55 0.17 0.57
CA VAL A 369 14.56 1.63 0.77
C VAL A 369 15.81 2.26 0.12
N ASN A 370 16.96 1.60 0.16
CA ASN A 370 18.17 2.08 -0.50
C ASN A 370 18.04 2.10 -2.03
N THR A 371 17.44 1.06 -2.62
CA THR A 371 17.17 1.05 -4.07
C THR A 371 16.22 2.18 -4.44
N MET A 372 15.17 2.36 -3.65
CA MET A 372 14.21 3.47 -3.81
C MET A 372 14.91 4.84 -3.70
N SER A 373 15.88 5.01 -2.80
CA SER A 373 16.60 6.27 -2.63
C SER A 373 17.45 6.63 -3.85
N VAL A 374 18.16 5.65 -4.43
CA VAL A 374 18.98 5.87 -5.64
C VAL A 374 18.11 6.30 -6.83
N ILE A 375 16.95 5.67 -7.02
CA ILE A 375 16.01 6.05 -8.09
C ILE A 375 15.53 7.50 -7.88
N LEU A 376 15.14 7.84 -6.65
CA LEU A 376 14.61 9.16 -6.34
C LEU A 376 15.67 10.26 -6.45
N GLU A 377 16.91 9.99 -6.05
CA GLU A 377 18.05 10.91 -6.20
C GLU A 377 18.29 11.26 -7.67
N ASN A 378 18.34 10.24 -8.54
CA ASN A 378 18.52 10.43 -9.98
C ASN A 378 17.39 11.26 -10.60
N LEU A 379 16.13 11.01 -10.19
CA LEU A 379 14.99 11.78 -10.65
C LEU A 379 15.12 13.25 -10.24
N ILE A 380 15.38 13.53 -8.96
CA ILE A 380 15.48 14.91 -8.47
C ILE A 380 16.64 15.64 -9.12
N ALA A 381 17.77 14.96 -9.34
CA ALA A 381 18.91 15.53 -10.06
C ALA A 381 18.55 15.96 -11.50
N SER A 382 17.64 15.23 -12.17
CA SER A 382 17.18 15.55 -13.53
C SER A 382 16.23 16.76 -13.63
N LEU A 383 15.69 17.23 -12.49
CA LEU A 383 14.79 18.38 -12.42
C LEU A 383 15.51 19.73 -12.23
N ASN A 384 16.84 19.69 -11.99
CA ASN A 384 17.66 20.87 -11.70
C ASN A 384 18.37 21.42 -12.93
#